data_AF-A0A918H4N7-F1
#
_entry.id   AF-A0A918H4N7-F1
#
_cell.length_a   1.000
_cell.length_b   1.000
_cell.length_c   1.000
_cell.angle_alpha   90.00
_cell.angle_beta   90.00
_cell.angle_gamma   90.00
#
_symmetry.space_group_name_H-M   'P 1'
#
loop_
_entity.id
_entity.type
_entity.pdbx_description
1 polymer ?
#
loop_
_entity_poly.entity_id
_entity_poly.type
_entity_poly.pdbx_seq_one_letter_code
_entity_poly.pdbx_strand_id
1 'polypeptide(L)'
;MTLYDLVAPGLDTIGDPRYRIAEIRAADPLGADALLAAVPAMNRDADVPALTVALRALLPDLDRVAEWSIVDALAAMRDLGLLLGSLKRHGTQPLTAVPEVLPVLEELARRTDMVPRDTVHHYTTWNPLGRRQRMYTGHPMEADLQEAVRMAFPGLVAALDSCEELTRLEPYDPGFAHVLDRTAHHVRVLVDSIDFTVANVSPVFFARTLRSYFEDIDVGGRSYLGPAAAQVPLWLVDLTLWQSDRSHPGYDAFLADSICYSLPDWRAFHARHAGTTSAVSKLSAAISWETVHRLPPVLAASAESLARVLRLLKTFRARHIGIARKAYEDGIRLYDEGSGGAPVALLRSILDLTRDNETLVRRSILRPGAGSTAA
;
A
#
# COMPACT_ATOMS: atom_id res chain seq x y z
N MET A 1 17.17 -16.32 -5.32
CA MET A 1 17.54 -14.92 -5.58
C MET A 1 16.45 -14.32 -6.42
N THR A 2 15.48 -13.65 -5.79
CA THR A 2 14.39 -12.96 -6.51
C THR A 2 14.83 -11.53 -6.82
N LEU A 3 14.08 -10.81 -7.68
CA LEU A 3 14.30 -9.38 -7.92
C LEU A 3 14.27 -8.56 -6.61
N TYR A 4 13.54 -9.04 -5.60
CA TYR A 4 13.48 -8.47 -4.26
C TYR A 4 14.86 -8.41 -3.55
N ASP A 5 15.65 -9.49 -3.65
CA ASP A 5 16.97 -9.60 -3.01
C ASP A 5 18.02 -8.67 -3.69
N LEU A 6 17.75 -8.26 -4.94
CA LEU A 6 18.61 -7.36 -5.71
C LEU A 6 18.28 -5.87 -5.51
N VAL A 7 17.17 -5.53 -4.84
CA VAL A 7 16.59 -4.17 -4.83
C VAL A 7 16.47 -3.55 -3.43
N ALA A 8 16.77 -4.27 -2.34
CA ALA A 8 16.54 -3.78 -0.98
C ALA A 8 17.79 -3.68 -0.08
N PRO A 9 18.84 -2.92 -0.43
CA PRO A 9 19.84 -2.56 0.57
C PRO A 9 19.19 -1.67 1.65
N GLY A 10 19.17 -2.14 2.90
CA GLY A 10 18.93 -1.28 4.08
C GLY A 10 17.64 -1.50 4.86
N LEU A 11 16.64 -2.26 4.39
CA LEU A 11 15.44 -2.54 5.19
C LEU A 11 15.78 -3.26 6.51
N ASP A 12 16.72 -4.21 6.45
CA ASP A 12 17.20 -4.96 7.63
C ASP A 12 17.99 -4.07 8.62
N THR A 13 18.33 -2.84 8.24
CA THR A 13 18.97 -1.87 9.15
C THR A 13 17.96 -1.04 9.95
N ILE A 14 16.68 -1.10 9.58
CA ILE A 14 15.59 -0.49 10.35
C ILE A 14 15.37 -1.35 11.60
N GLY A 15 15.52 -0.74 12.78
CA GLY A 15 15.44 -1.45 14.06
C GLY A 15 14.05 -1.99 14.43
N ASP A 16 12.99 -1.64 13.70
CA ASP A 16 11.64 -2.17 13.93
C ASP A 16 11.53 -3.62 13.37
N PRO A 17 11.16 -4.61 14.21
CA PRO A 17 10.99 -6.00 13.80
C PRO A 17 10.05 -6.23 12.61
N ARG A 18 9.12 -5.32 12.32
CA ARG A 18 8.20 -5.38 11.16
C ARG A 18 8.92 -5.30 9.81
N TYR A 19 10.17 -4.83 9.78
CA TYR A 19 11.01 -4.80 8.58
C TYR A 19 11.94 -6.01 8.45
N ARG A 20 11.96 -6.94 9.41
CA ARG A 20 12.73 -8.21 9.35
C ARG A 20 12.04 -9.23 8.43
N ILE A 21 11.86 -8.85 7.17
CA ILE A 21 10.95 -9.51 6.22
C ILE A 21 11.39 -10.94 5.94
N ALA A 22 12.69 -11.19 5.81
CA ALA A 22 13.22 -12.55 5.62
C ALA A 22 12.86 -13.48 6.79
N GLU A 23 12.93 -12.98 8.02
CA GLU A 23 12.60 -13.75 9.21
C GLU A 23 11.10 -14.02 9.34
N ILE A 24 10.26 -13.01 9.08
CA ILE A 24 8.80 -13.17 9.09
C ILE A 24 8.37 -14.19 8.03
N ARG A 25 8.96 -14.15 6.84
CA ARG A 25 8.73 -15.15 5.79
C ARG A 25 9.19 -16.55 6.20
N ALA A 26 10.30 -16.66 6.92
CA ALA A 26 10.83 -17.94 7.37
C ALA A 26 9.95 -18.56 8.48
N ALA A 27 9.45 -17.73 9.38
CA ALA A 27 8.67 -18.14 10.54
C ALA A 27 7.36 -18.86 10.19
N ASP A 28 7.12 -19.97 10.90
CA ASP A 28 5.89 -20.75 10.89
C ASP A 28 5.57 -21.22 12.32
N PRO A 29 5.18 -20.29 13.22
CA PRO A 29 4.94 -20.61 14.63
C PRO A 29 3.73 -21.53 14.83
N LEU A 30 2.84 -21.60 13.84
CA LEU A 30 1.64 -22.43 13.85
C LEU A 30 1.85 -23.81 13.22
N GLY A 31 2.99 -24.07 12.54
CA GLY A 31 3.18 -25.29 11.76
C GLY A 31 2.18 -25.40 10.60
N ALA A 32 1.79 -24.29 10.01
CA ALA A 32 0.66 -24.14 9.10
C ALA A 32 0.99 -24.51 7.64
N ASP A 33 2.26 -24.67 7.28
CA ASP A 33 2.70 -24.88 5.88
C ASP A 33 1.89 -25.94 5.12
N ALA A 34 1.74 -27.15 5.70
CA ALA A 34 1.06 -28.27 5.04
C ALA A 34 -0.46 -28.04 4.91
N LEU A 35 -1.07 -27.46 5.95
CA LEU A 35 -2.51 -27.17 5.97
C LEU A 35 -2.85 -26.05 4.99
N LEU A 36 -2.06 -24.97 4.96
CA LEU A 36 -2.31 -23.83 4.07
C LEU A 36 -2.02 -24.15 2.60
N ALA A 37 -1.16 -25.13 2.31
CA ALA A 37 -1.00 -25.65 0.96
C ALA A 37 -2.28 -26.27 0.39
N ALA A 38 -3.21 -26.72 1.24
CA ALA A 38 -4.49 -27.31 0.84
C ALA A 38 -5.62 -26.27 0.66
N VAL A 39 -5.46 -25.03 1.17
CA VAL A 39 -6.49 -23.98 1.13
C VAL A 39 -6.97 -23.66 -0.29
N PRO A 40 -6.11 -23.57 -1.33
CA PRO A 40 -6.58 -23.40 -2.71
C PRO A 40 -7.59 -24.46 -3.18
N ALA A 41 -7.43 -25.72 -2.75
CA ALA A 41 -8.37 -26.78 -3.08
C ALA A 41 -9.69 -26.61 -2.31
N MET A 42 -9.63 -26.38 -1.00
CA MET A 42 -10.81 -26.10 -0.17
C MET A 42 -11.63 -24.92 -0.71
N ASN A 43 -10.94 -23.87 -1.18
CA ASN A 43 -11.56 -22.69 -1.76
C ASN A 43 -12.22 -22.95 -3.11
N ARG A 44 -11.62 -23.79 -3.95
CA ARG A 44 -12.20 -24.19 -5.24
C ARG A 44 -13.48 -25.00 -5.05
N ASP A 45 -13.50 -25.86 -4.03
CA ASP A 45 -14.62 -26.73 -3.73
C ASP A 45 -15.68 -26.07 -2.82
N ALA A 46 -15.42 -24.82 -2.39
CA ALA A 46 -16.24 -24.07 -1.43
C ALA A 46 -16.49 -24.87 -0.13
N ASP A 47 -15.48 -25.62 0.33
CA ASP A 47 -15.55 -26.48 1.51
C ASP A 47 -15.41 -25.66 2.80
N VAL A 48 -16.48 -24.93 3.14
CA VAL A 48 -16.59 -24.15 4.38
C VAL A 48 -16.35 -24.99 5.63
N PRO A 49 -16.88 -26.22 5.77
CA PRO A 49 -16.53 -27.10 6.88
C PRO A 49 -15.02 -27.34 7.02
N ALA A 50 -14.32 -27.69 5.93
CA ALA A 50 -12.88 -27.89 5.97
C ALA A 50 -12.12 -26.61 6.34
N LEU A 51 -12.49 -25.46 5.78
CA LEU A 51 -11.89 -24.16 6.14
C LEU A 51 -12.10 -23.82 7.63
N THR A 52 -13.28 -24.13 8.17
CA THR A 52 -13.61 -23.92 9.59
C THR A 52 -12.77 -24.82 10.49
N VAL A 53 -12.63 -26.11 10.14
CA VAL A 53 -11.78 -27.06 10.86
C VAL A 53 -10.32 -26.64 10.79
N ALA A 54 -9.87 -26.20 9.60
CA ALA A 54 -8.51 -25.72 9.38
C ALA A 54 -8.19 -24.50 10.26
N LEU A 55 -9.09 -23.52 10.34
CA LEU A 55 -8.91 -22.35 11.21
C LEU A 55 -8.82 -22.75 12.67
N ARG A 56 -9.74 -23.61 13.14
CA ARG A 56 -9.74 -24.08 14.54
C ARG A 56 -8.47 -24.88 14.88
N ALA A 57 -7.97 -25.68 13.94
CA ALA A 57 -6.76 -26.49 14.14
C ALA A 57 -5.47 -25.65 14.27
N LEU A 58 -5.47 -24.41 13.75
CA LEU A 58 -4.33 -23.51 13.84
C LEU A 58 -4.38 -22.56 15.04
N LEU A 59 -5.43 -22.61 15.88
CA LEU A 59 -5.53 -21.70 17.02
C LEU A 59 -4.48 -22.05 18.10
N PRO A 60 -3.57 -21.13 18.43
CA PRO A 60 -2.64 -21.29 19.54
C PRO A 60 -3.31 -21.01 20.89
N ASP A 61 -2.73 -21.53 21.96
CA ASP A 61 -3.05 -21.11 23.33
C ASP A 61 -2.62 -19.64 23.54
N LEU A 62 -3.43 -18.85 24.26
CA LEU A 62 -3.17 -17.42 24.46
C LEU A 62 -1.86 -17.15 25.22
N ASP A 63 -1.52 -17.99 26.19
CA ASP A 63 -0.24 -17.88 26.92
C ASP A 63 0.95 -17.99 25.96
N ARG A 64 0.85 -18.88 24.97
CA ARG A 64 1.87 -19.05 23.93
C ARG A 64 1.95 -17.83 23.02
N VAL A 65 0.81 -17.23 22.66
CA VAL A 65 0.78 -16.00 21.85
C VAL A 65 1.41 -14.82 22.60
N ALA A 66 1.16 -14.71 23.91
CA ALA A 66 1.69 -13.63 24.73
C ALA A 66 3.24 -13.62 24.79
N GLU A 67 3.86 -14.80 24.68
CA GLU A 67 5.31 -14.99 24.68
C GLU A 67 5.96 -14.79 23.31
N TRP A 68 5.20 -14.80 22.22
CA TRP A 68 5.74 -14.71 20.86
C TRP A 68 6.45 -13.41 20.56
N SER A 69 7.53 -13.50 19.78
CA SER A 69 8.14 -12.32 19.19
C SER A 69 7.17 -11.60 18.25
N ILE A 70 7.43 -10.33 17.91
CA ILE A 70 6.65 -9.62 16.88
C ILE A 70 6.71 -10.39 15.54
N VAL A 71 7.86 -10.98 15.20
CA VAL A 71 8.04 -11.77 13.98
C VAL A 71 7.08 -12.96 13.94
N ASP A 72 6.99 -13.71 15.03
CA ASP A 72 6.09 -14.87 15.13
C ASP A 72 4.63 -14.43 15.12
N ALA A 73 4.28 -13.36 15.84
CA ALA A 73 2.91 -12.83 15.84
C ALA A 73 2.44 -12.40 14.44
N LEU A 74 3.31 -11.74 13.66
CA LEU A 74 3.00 -11.37 12.26
C LEU A 74 2.86 -12.61 11.36
N ALA A 75 3.74 -13.61 11.52
CA ALA A 75 3.66 -14.85 10.77
C ALA A 75 2.38 -15.64 11.09
N ALA A 76 1.97 -15.69 12.36
CA ALA A 76 0.72 -16.30 12.78
C ALA A 76 -0.50 -15.55 12.21
N MET A 77 -0.53 -14.21 12.27
CA MET A 77 -1.62 -13.42 11.70
C MET A 77 -1.75 -13.62 10.18
N ARG A 78 -0.63 -13.71 9.45
CA ARG A 78 -0.63 -14.06 8.02
C ARG A 78 -1.34 -15.37 7.76
N ASP A 79 -1.01 -16.38 8.55
CA ASP A 79 -1.47 -17.75 8.33
C ASP A 79 -2.95 -17.90 8.68
N LEU A 80 -3.40 -17.28 9.79
CA LEU A 80 -4.82 -17.21 10.15
C LEU A 80 -5.63 -16.38 9.14
N GLY A 81 -5.11 -15.22 8.72
CA GLY A 81 -5.79 -14.30 7.81
C GLY A 81 -6.18 -14.90 6.45
N LEU A 82 -5.36 -15.82 5.93
CA LEU A 82 -5.70 -16.57 4.72
C LEU A 82 -7.03 -17.33 4.89
N LEU A 83 -7.27 -17.93 6.06
CA LEU A 83 -8.49 -18.65 6.35
C LEU A 83 -9.66 -17.70 6.64
N LEU A 84 -9.40 -16.55 7.29
CA LEU A 84 -10.42 -15.51 7.52
C LEU A 84 -11.01 -15.00 6.19
N GLY A 85 -10.15 -14.60 5.25
CA GLY A 85 -10.60 -14.14 3.92
C GLY A 85 -11.26 -15.26 3.11
N SER A 86 -10.80 -16.50 3.25
CA SER A 86 -11.39 -17.68 2.59
C SER A 86 -12.82 -17.95 3.08
N LEU A 87 -13.04 -17.99 4.40
CA LEU A 87 -14.38 -18.17 4.97
C LEU A 87 -15.33 -17.05 4.54
N LYS A 88 -14.86 -15.79 4.60
CA LYS A 88 -15.67 -14.63 4.24
C LYS A 88 -16.12 -14.67 2.79
N ARG A 89 -15.22 -15.03 1.86
CA ARG A 89 -15.58 -15.18 0.43
C ARG A 89 -16.78 -16.11 0.23
N HIS A 90 -16.87 -17.19 1.02
CA HIS A 90 -17.96 -18.17 0.91
C HIS A 90 -19.18 -17.79 1.77
N GLY A 91 -19.33 -16.50 2.09
CA GLY A 91 -20.49 -15.96 2.81
C GLY A 91 -20.49 -16.25 4.31
N THR A 92 -19.39 -16.76 4.87
CA THR A 92 -19.32 -17.15 6.29
C THR A 92 -18.46 -16.16 7.07
N GLN A 93 -19.03 -15.51 8.08
CA GLN A 93 -18.26 -14.67 9.01
C GLN A 93 -17.32 -15.55 9.85
N PRO A 94 -15.99 -15.32 9.82
CA PRO A 94 -15.04 -16.23 10.45
C PRO A 94 -15.28 -16.42 11.95
N LEU A 95 -15.59 -15.34 12.67
CA LEU A 95 -15.85 -15.35 14.10
C LEU A 95 -17.21 -15.96 14.47
N THR A 96 -18.14 -16.08 13.53
CA THR A 96 -19.37 -16.86 13.75
C THR A 96 -19.08 -18.36 13.64
N ALA A 97 -18.20 -18.77 12.72
CA ALA A 97 -17.83 -20.17 12.51
C ALA A 97 -16.82 -20.71 13.53
N VAL A 98 -15.89 -19.85 13.99
CA VAL A 98 -14.87 -20.16 14.98
C VAL A 98 -14.76 -19.00 15.98
N PRO A 99 -15.70 -18.86 16.93
CA PRO A 99 -15.68 -17.77 17.92
C PRO A 99 -14.41 -17.71 18.76
N GLU A 100 -13.75 -18.86 18.95
CA GLU A 100 -12.53 -19.02 19.73
C GLU A 100 -11.32 -18.27 19.11
N VAL A 101 -11.41 -17.87 17.84
CA VAL A 101 -10.34 -17.10 17.16
C VAL A 101 -10.26 -15.66 17.66
N LEU A 102 -11.36 -15.07 18.15
CA LEU A 102 -11.43 -13.66 18.54
C LEU A 102 -10.31 -13.26 19.53
N PRO A 103 -10.16 -13.91 20.70
CA PRO A 103 -9.14 -13.52 21.66
C PRO A 103 -7.71 -13.67 21.11
N VAL A 104 -7.49 -14.63 20.18
CA VAL A 104 -6.20 -14.79 19.51
C VAL A 104 -5.92 -13.59 18.59
N LEU A 105 -6.89 -13.16 17.79
CA LEU A 105 -6.72 -12.02 16.88
C LEU A 105 -6.50 -10.71 17.64
N GLU A 106 -7.20 -10.51 18.75
CA GLU A 106 -7.03 -9.34 19.62
C GLU A 106 -5.65 -9.32 20.28
N GLU A 107 -5.16 -10.48 20.76
CA GLU A 107 -3.81 -10.55 21.32
C GLU A 107 -2.74 -10.33 20.25
N LEU A 108 -2.88 -10.91 19.06
CA LEU A 108 -1.98 -10.65 17.94
C LEU A 108 -1.97 -9.17 17.52
N ALA A 109 -3.15 -8.54 17.47
CA ALA A 109 -3.27 -7.10 17.23
C ALA A 109 -2.52 -6.28 18.28
N ARG A 110 -2.71 -6.62 19.56
CA ARG A 110 -2.03 -5.96 20.68
C ARG A 110 -0.51 -6.12 20.61
N ARG A 111 -0.01 -7.33 20.30
CA ARG A 111 1.43 -7.63 20.17
C ARG A 111 2.07 -6.88 19.01
N THR A 112 1.35 -6.77 17.89
CA THR A 112 1.87 -6.20 16.65
C THR A 112 1.52 -4.74 16.45
N ASP A 113 0.70 -4.14 17.32
CA ASP A 113 0.15 -2.79 17.17
C ASP A 113 -0.46 -2.56 15.77
N MET A 114 -1.21 -3.58 15.30
CA MET A 114 -1.91 -3.61 14.02
C MET A 114 -3.35 -4.09 14.22
N VAL A 115 -4.18 -3.98 13.20
CA VAL A 115 -5.58 -4.43 13.25
C VAL A 115 -5.69 -5.96 13.52
N PRO A 116 -6.77 -6.45 14.14
CA PRO A 116 -6.97 -7.86 14.47
C PRO A 116 -7.39 -8.71 13.26
N ARG A 117 -6.68 -8.53 12.15
CA ARG A 117 -6.78 -9.33 10.93
C ARG A 117 -5.55 -9.12 10.05
N ASP A 118 -5.43 -9.93 9.00
CA ASP A 118 -4.39 -9.74 8.00
C ASP A 118 -4.56 -8.45 7.21
N THR A 119 -3.43 -7.97 6.71
CA THR A 119 -3.30 -6.75 5.91
C THR A 119 -2.53 -7.05 4.63
N VAL A 120 -2.36 -6.06 3.76
CA VAL A 120 -1.54 -6.22 2.55
C VAL A 120 -0.12 -6.73 2.85
N HIS A 121 0.47 -6.37 3.99
CA HIS A 121 1.82 -6.83 4.35
C HIS A 121 1.85 -8.33 4.62
N HIS A 122 0.89 -8.83 5.40
CA HIS A 122 0.70 -10.25 5.66
C HIS A 122 0.51 -11.03 4.37
N TYR A 123 -0.37 -10.54 3.48
CA TYR A 123 -0.70 -11.19 2.22
C TYR A 123 0.43 -11.18 1.18
N THR A 124 1.32 -10.18 1.24
CA THR A 124 2.35 -9.96 0.21
C THR A 124 3.77 -10.04 0.77
N THR A 125 4.22 -9.00 1.46
CA THR A 125 5.61 -8.76 1.82
C THR A 125 6.10 -9.78 2.85
N TRP A 126 5.30 -10.08 3.86
CA TRP A 126 5.58 -11.07 4.90
C TRP A 126 5.17 -12.49 4.53
N ASN A 127 4.54 -12.66 3.36
CA ASN A 127 4.17 -13.95 2.82
C ASN A 127 5.41 -14.69 2.28
N PRO A 128 5.68 -15.93 2.70
CA PRO A 128 6.77 -16.73 2.15
C PRO A 128 6.70 -16.87 0.63
N LEU A 129 7.85 -17.21 0.05
CA LEU A 129 8.01 -17.37 -1.39
C LEU A 129 8.04 -18.86 -1.79
N GLY A 130 7.82 -19.11 -3.07
CA GLY A 130 7.93 -20.44 -3.65
C GLY A 130 6.85 -21.39 -3.12
N ARG A 131 7.24 -22.65 -2.84
CA ARG A 131 6.28 -23.70 -2.43
C ARG A 131 5.53 -23.41 -1.13
N ARG A 132 6.09 -22.53 -0.28
CA ARG A 132 5.48 -22.14 1.00
C ARG A 132 4.52 -20.96 0.86
N GLN A 133 4.41 -20.33 -0.32
CA GLN A 133 3.60 -19.12 -0.50
C GLN A 133 2.12 -19.38 -0.17
N ARG A 134 1.56 -18.54 0.71
CA ARG A 134 0.14 -18.59 1.09
C ARG A 134 -0.69 -17.94 -0.01
N MET A 135 -1.66 -18.67 -0.54
CA MET A 135 -2.49 -18.22 -1.67
C MET A 135 -3.92 -18.66 -1.46
N TYR A 136 -4.88 -17.80 -1.83
CA TYR A 136 -6.29 -18.13 -1.79
C TYR A 136 -6.68 -19.11 -2.89
N THR A 137 -6.11 -18.93 -4.08
CA THR A 137 -6.51 -19.60 -5.31
C THR A 137 -5.44 -20.54 -5.86
N GLY A 138 -4.18 -20.32 -5.49
CA GLY A 138 -3.03 -21.01 -6.10
C GLY A 138 -2.78 -20.63 -7.57
N HIS A 139 -3.51 -19.65 -8.11
CA HIS A 139 -3.41 -19.24 -9.50
C HIS A 139 -2.18 -18.34 -9.72
N PRO A 140 -1.40 -18.50 -10.81
CA PRO A 140 -0.19 -17.70 -11.05
C PRO A 140 -0.41 -16.17 -10.96
N MET A 141 -1.52 -15.68 -11.51
CA MET A 141 -1.87 -14.26 -11.47
C MET A 141 -2.07 -13.70 -10.05
N GLU A 142 -2.44 -14.55 -9.08
CA GLU A 142 -2.47 -14.15 -7.67
C GLU A 142 -1.04 -13.96 -7.14
N ALA A 143 -0.12 -14.85 -7.49
CA ALA A 143 1.29 -14.72 -7.12
C ALA A 143 1.91 -13.47 -7.75
N ASP A 144 1.57 -13.17 -9.01
CA ASP A 144 2.01 -11.95 -9.70
C ASP A 144 1.47 -10.69 -9.01
N LEU A 145 0.21 -10.69 -8.55
CA LEU A 145 -0.33 -9.56 -7.79
C LEU A 145 0.43 -9.35 -6.46
N GLN A 146 0.75 -10.43 -5.74
CA GLN A 146 1.55 -10.33 -4.53
C GLN A 146 2.96 -9.82 -4.82
N GLU A 147 3.57 -10.25 -5.94
CA GLU A 147 4.90 -9.83 -6.35
C GLU A 147 4.96 -8.34 -6.72
N ALA A 148 3.94 -7.83 -7.42
CA ALA A 148 3.85 -6.41 -7.76
C ALA A 148 3.98 -5.51 -6.51
N VAL A 149 3.35 -5.90 -5.39
CA VAL A 149 3.46 -5.16 -4.12
C VAL A 149 4.84 -5.33 -3.49
N ARG A 150 5.42 -6.54 -3.53
CA ARG A 150 6.79 -6.79 -3.03
C ARG A 150 7.83 -5.95 -3.76
N MET A 151 7.69 -5.79 -5.08
CA MET A 151 8.58 -4.93 -5.88
C MET A 151 8.53 -3.47 -5.39
N ALA A 152 7.34 -2.95 -5.07
CA ALA A 152 7.16 -1.56 -4.72
C ALA A 152 7.60 -1.22 -3.28
N PHE A 153 7.47 -2.17 -2.36
CA PHE A 153 7.60 -1.92 -0.91
C PHE A 153 8.95 -1.30 -0.49
N PRO A 154 10.13 -1.83 -0.89
CA PRO A 154 11.42 -1.25 -0.47
C PRO A 154 11.60 0.20 -0.92
N GLY A 155 11.22 0.50 -2.16
CA GLY A 155 11.30 1.87 -2.70
C GLY A 155 10.37 2.82 -1.94
N LEU A 156 9.16 2.38 -1.60
CA LEU A 156 8.24 3.18 -0.80
C LEU A 156 8.78 3.48 0.61
N VAL A 157 9.40 2.51 1.27
CA VAL A 157 10.02 2.73 2.60
C VAL A 157 11.18 3.72 2.50
N ALA A 158 12.09 3.53 1.55
CA ALA A 158 13.23 4.44 1.35
C ALA A 158 12.79 5.87 0.96
N ALA A 159 11.64 6.01 0.28
CA ALA A 159 11.06 7.31 0.00
C ALA A 159 10.65 8.04 1.28
N LEU A 160 10.23 7.35 2.35
CA LEU A 160 9.82 7.99 3.60
C LEU A 160 10.98 8.71 4.31
N ASP A 161 12.19 8.16 4.27
CA ASP A 161 13.38 8.85 4.81
C ASP A 161 13.67 10.15 4.04
N SER A 162 13.50 10.11 2.71
CA SER A 162 13.63 11.29 1.86
C SER A 162 12.52 12.30 2.11
N CYS A 163 11.28 11.84 2.32
CA CYS A 163 10.15 12.67 2.70
C CYS A 163 10.35 13.34 4.07
N GLU A 164 10.88 12.62 5.06
CA GLU A 164 11.22 13.15 6.38
C GLU A 164 12.27 14.26 6.26
N GLU A 165 13.32 14.07 5.45
CA GLU A 165 14.32 15.12 5.17
C GLU A 165 13.71 16.32 4.46
N LEU A 166 12.85 16.09 3.46
CA LEU A 166 12.19 17.14 2.68
C LEU A 166 11.37 18.08 3.56
N THR A 167 10.71 17.57 4.62
CA THR A 167 9.88 18.40 5.49
C THR A 167 10.66 19.51 6.20
N ARG A 168 11.96 19.32 6.42
CA ARG A 168 12.87 20.26 7.08
C ARG A 168 13.58 21.24 6.14
N LEU A 169 13.45 21.05 4.84
CA LEU A 169 14.12 21.86 3.83
C LEU A 169 13.17 22.92 3.25
N GLU A 170 13.77 24.01 2.78
CA GLU A 170 13.08 25.07 2.05
C GLU A 170 13.49 25.07 0.57
N PRO A 171 12.65 25.57 -0.36
CA PRO A 171 12.90 25.47 -1.80
C PRO A 171 14.20 26.12 -2.29
N TYR A 172 14.74 27.07 -1.53
CA TYR A 172 16.01 27.76 -1.79
C TYR A 172 17.23 27.01 -1.25
N ASP A 173 17.04 25.93 -0.49
CA ASP A 173 18.12 25.06 -0.06
C ASP A 173 18.53 24.14 -1.22
N PRO A 174 19.84 24.04 -1.57
CA PRO A 174 20.30 23.13 -2.61
C PRO A 174 19.91 21.65 -2.36
N GLY A 175 19.76 21.27 -1.08
CA GLY A 175 19.31 19.95 -0.68
C GLY A 175 17.88 19.62 -1.11
N PHE A 176 17.00 20.61 -1.27
CA PHE A 176 15.58 20.40 -1.58
C PHE A 176 15.40 19.67 -2.91
N ALA A 177 16.06 20.15 -3.97
CA ALA A 177 16.05 19.50 -5.28
C ALA A 177 16.65 18.09 -5.24
N HIS A 178 17.77 17.91 -4.53
CA HIS A 178 18.46 16.62 -4.40
C HIS A 178 17.58 15.57 -3.71
N VAL A 179 16.94 15.94 -2.61
CA VAL A 179 16.02 15.06 -1.86
C VAL A 179 14.81 14.70 -2.71
N LEU A 180 14.25 15.65 -3.48
CA LEU A 180 13.16 15.38 -4.42
C LEU A 180 13.58 14.40 -5.53
N ASP A 181 14.78 14.55 -6.11
CA ASP A 181 15.27 13.60 -7.11
C ASP A 181 15.52 12.21 -6.51
N ARG A 182 15.95 12.13 -5.26
CA ARG A 182 16.06 10.86 -4.51
C ARG A 182 14.68 10.24 -4.27
N THR A 183 13.69 11.03 -3.85
CA THR A 183 12.29 10.58 -3.76
C THR A 183 11.78 10.09 -5.11
N ALA A 184 12.05 10.82 -6.21
CA ALA A 184 11.68 10.42 -7.58
C ALA A 184 12.27 9.06 -7.95
N HIS A 185 13.55 8.85 -7.62
CA HIS A 185 14.25 7.59 -7.85
C HIS A 185 13.56 6.43 -7.13
N HIS A 186 13.23 6.61 -5.84
CA HIS A 186 12.59 5.60 -5.02
C HIS A 186 11.15 5.28 -5.47
N VAL A 187 10.33 6.28 -5.81
CA VAL A 187 8.93 6.04 -6.20
C VAL A 187 8.76 5.58 -7.65
N ARG A 188 9.82 5.64 -8.47
CA ARG A 188 9.77 5.14 -9.86
C ARG A 188 9.37 3.65 -9.92
N VAL A 189 9.72 2.86 -8.91
CA VAL A 189 9.36 1.43 -8.82
C VAL A 189 7.85 1.19 -8.85
N LEU A 190 7.02 2.18 -8.47
CA LEU A 190 5.56 2.08 -8.57
C LEU A 190 5.10 1.96 -10.02
N VAL A 191 5.78 2.66 -10.93
CA VAL A 191 5.50 2.63 -12.37
C VAL A 191 5.81 1.24 -12.92
N ASP A 192 6.92 0.64 -12.50
CA ASP A 192 7.32 -0.71 -12.90
C ASP A 192 6.36 -1.76 -12.32
N SER A 193 5.97 -1.60 -11.05
CA SER A 193 5.00 -2.48 -10.37
C SER A 193 3.61 -2.47 -11.02
N ILE A 194 3.10 -1.28 -11.41
CA ILE A 194 1.80 -1.21 -12.09
C ILE A 194 1.88 -1.76 -13.52
N ASP A 195 2.99 -1.58 -14.23
CA ASP A 195 3.20 -2.17 -15.56
C ASP A 195 3.27 -3.70 -15.48
N PHE A 196 3.97 -4.23 -14.48
CA PHE A 196 4.00 -5.66 -14.20
C PHE A 196 2.59 -6.19 -13.92
N THR A 197 1.80 -5.48 -13.12
CA THR A 197 0.40 -5.86 -12.83
C THR A 197 -0.45 -5.86 -14.10
N VAL A 198 -0.35 -4.82 -14.92
CA VAL A 198 -1.08 -4.71 -16.21
C VAL A 198 -0.73 -5.86 -17.15
N ALA A 199 0.54 -6.28 -17.18
CA ALA A 199 1.00 -7.34 -18.06
C ALA A 199 0.59 -8.74 -17.60
N ASN A 200 0.51 -8.99 -16.29
CA ASN A 200 0.38 -10.34 -15.74
C ASN A 200 -0.97 -10.61 -15.04
N VAL A 201 -1.72 -9.57 -14.67
CA VAL A 201 -2.98 -9.70 -13.94
C VAL A 201 -4.14 -9.10 -14.72
N SER A 202 -4.99 -9.95 -15.27
CA SER A 202 -6.20 -9.55 -15.98
C SER A 202 -7.22 -8.92 -15.01
N PRO A 203 -7.89 -7.83 -15.42
CA PRO A 203 -8.94 -7.21 -14.61
C PRO A 203 -10.10 -8.16 -14.28
N VAL A 204 -10.43 -9.08 -15.20
CA VAL A 204 -11.48 -10.08 -15.01
C VAL A 204 -11.12 -11.07 -13.92
N PHE A 205 -9.91 -11.61 -13.92
CA PHE A 205 -9.44 -12.51 -12.86
C PHE A 205 -9.49 -11.81 -11.50
N PHE A 206 -8.98 -10.58 -11.42
CA PHE A 206 -9.03 -9.82 -10.19
C PHE A 206 -10.48 -9.63 -9.72
N ALA A 207 -11.36 -9.12 -10.58
CA ALA A 207 -12.72 -8.76 -10.20
C ALA A 207 -13.63 -9.95 -9.89
N ARG A 208 -13.54 -11.03 -10.68
CA ARG A 208 -14.44 -12.20 -10.60
C ARG A 208 -13.91 -13.33 -9.72
N THR A 209 -12.60 -13.41 -9.51
CA THR A 209 -11.98 -14.52 -8.79
C THR A 209 -11.34 -14.07 -7.48
N LEU A 210 -10.50 -13.04 -7.52
CA LEU A 210 -9.63 -12.73 -6.39
C LEU A 210 -10.22 -11.70 -5.41
N ARG A 211 -10.93 -10.68 -5.91
CA ARG A 211 -11.44 -9.55 -5.11
C ARG A 211 -12.33 -9.99 -3.93
N SER A 212 -13.06 -11.09 -4.05
CA SER A 212 -13.96 -11.60 -3.01
C SER A 212 -13.23 -12.13 -1.77
N TYR A 213 -11.94 -12.48 -1.87
CA TYR A 213 -11.14 -12.86 -0.70
C TYR A 213 -10.73 -11.67 0.17
N PHE A 214 -10.87 -10.44 -0.34
CA PHE A 214 -10.47 -9.21 0.34
C PHE A 214 -11.67 -8.45 0.93
N GLU A 215 -12.78 -9.14 1.17
CA GLU A 215 -13.92 -8.57 1.86
C GLU A 215 -13.61 -8.22 3.32
N ASP A 216 -14.44 -7.34 3.85
CA ASP A 216 -14.42 -6.99 5.26
C ASP A 216 -14.86 -8.17 6.12
N ILE A 217 -14.35 -8.24 7.36
CA ILE A 217 -14.80 -9.20 8.35
C ILE A 217 -15.18 -8.46 9.62
N ASP A 218 -16.14 -8.99 10.36
CA ASP A 218 -16.46 -8.48 11.69
C ASP A 218 -15.50 -9.09 12.72
N VAL A 219 -14.81 -8.24 13.47
CA VAL A 219 -13.99 -8.62 14.63
C VAL A 219 -14.43 -7.81 15.84
N GLY A 220 -15.02 -8.48 16.83
CA GLY A 220 -15.46 -7.83 18.06
C GLY A 220 -16.54 -6.75 17.87
N GLY A 221 -17.42 -6.91 16.87
CA GLY A 221 -18.49 -5.95 16.56
C GLY A 221 -18.03 -4.75 15.72
N ARG A 222 -16.81 -4.81 15.16
CA ARG A 222 -16.28 -3.81 14.24
C ARG A 222 -15.92 -4.45 12.92
N SER A 223 -16.33 -3.83 11.81
CA SER A 223 -15.89 -4.22 10.48
C SER A 223 -14.45 -3.75 10.22
N TYR A 224 -13.62 -4.69 9.75
CA TYR A 224 -12.25 -4.42 9.31
C TYR A 224 -12.07 -4.84 7.84
N LEU A 225 -11.50 -3.96 7.03
CA LEU A 225 -11.22 -4.14 5.60
C LEU A 225 -10.20 -5.26 5.34
N GLY A 226 -10.35 -5.94 4.21
CA GLY A 226 -9.38 -6.94 3.75
C GLY A 226 -8.05 -6.35 3.27
N PRO A 227 -7.09 -7.21 2.92
CA PRO A 227 -5.85 -6.78 2.29
C PRO A 227 -6.10 -5.92 1.06
N ALA A 228 -5.43 -4.77 0.99
CA ALA A 228 -5.57 -3.84 -0.14
C ALA A 228 -4.23 -3.16 -0.45
N ALA A 229 -3.88 -3.06 -1.73
CA ALA A 229 -2.70 -2.30 -2.15
C ALA A 229 -2.75 -0.83 -1.69
N ALA A 230 -3.94 -0.29 -1.41
CA ALA A 230 -4.09 1.05 -0.84
C ALA A 230 -3.51 1.20 0.59
N GLN A 231 -3.22 0.10 1.29
CA GLN A 231 -2.60 0.09 2.61
C GLN A 231 -1.07 0.29 2.58
N VAL A 232 -0.44 0.32 1.39
CA VAL A 232 0.98 0.68 1.26
C VAL A 232 1.20 2.20 1.39
N PRO A 233 2.38 2.70 1.80
CA PRO A 233 2.54 4.05 2.32
C PRO A 233 2.71 5.12 1.23
N LEU A 234 2.13 4.94 0.03
CA LEU A 234 2.20 5.96 -1.01
C LEU A 234 1.54 7.28 -0.57
N TRP A 235 0.46 7.20 0.23
CA TRP A 235 -0.23 8.37 0.77
C TRP A 235 0.64 9.18 1.74
N LEU A 236 1.69 8.60 2.34
CA LEU A 236 2.68 9.36 3.13
C LEU A 236 3.63 10.18 2.24
N VAL A 237 3.94 9.68 1.05
CA VAL A 237 4.65 10.48 0.05
C VAL A 237 3.75 11.64 -0.39
N ASP A 238 2.46 11.39 -0.65
CA ASP A 238 1.51 12.46 -0.96
C ASP A 238 1.41 13.49 0.16
N LEU A 239 1.36 13.05 1.43
CA LEU A 239 1.31 13.91 2.62
C LEU A 239 2.39 14.98 2.57
N THR A 240 3.65 14.60 2.34
CA THR A 240 4.77 15.56 2.30
C THR A 240 4.83 16.40 1.04
N LEU A 241 4.35 15.88 -0.10
CA LEU A 241 4.43 16.59 -1.37
C LEU A 241 3.31 17.61 -1.55
N TRP A 242 2.07 17.26 -1.19
CA TRP A 242 0.90 18.12 -1.43
C TRP A 242 -0.31 17.86 -0.52
N GLN A 243 -0.54 16.64 -0.02
CA GLN A 243 -1.78 16.29 0.66
C GLN A 243 -1.95 16.98 2.02
N SER A 244 -0.86 17.31 2.73
CA SER A 244 -0.96 17.91 4.08
C SER A 244 -1.73 19.25 4.14
N ASP A 245 -1.75 20.02 3.06
CA ASP A 245 -2.42 21.33 2.98
C ASP A 245 -3.17 21.60 1.66
N ARG A 246 -3.20 20.64 0.73
CA ARG A 246 -3.90 20.75 -0.57
C ARG A 246 -4.74 19.50 -0.88
N SER A 247 -5.26 18.83 0.16
CA SER A 247 -6.13 17.66 0.02
C SER A 247 -7.57 18.01 -0.39
N HIS A 248 -8.35 16.96 -0.63
CA HIS A 248 -9.78 17.01 -0.79
C HIS A 248 -10.45 16.25 0.38
N PRO A 249 -11.59 16.71 0.93
CA PRO A 249 -12.22 16.09 2.10
C PRO A 249 -12.49 14.58 1.95
N GLY A 250 -12.89 14.14 0.75
CA GLY A 250 -13.09 12.72 0.47
C GLY A 250 -11.82 11.88 0.52
N TYR A 251 -10.64 12.46 0.25
CA TYR A 251 -9.36 11.77 0.42
C TYR A 251 -8.97 11.72 1.90
N ASP A 252 -9.19 12.80 2.65
CA ASP A 252 -8.92 12.84 4.08
C ASP A 252 -9.79 11.86 4.86
N ALA A 253 -11.08 11.75 4.53
CA ALA A 253 -11.99 10.76 5.10
C ALA A 253 -11.50 9.33 4.83
N PHE A 254 -11.12 9.03 3.59
CA PHE A 254 -10.55 7.73 3.23
C PHE A 254 -9.28 7.41 4.04
N LEU A 255 -8.38 8.38 4.23
CA LEU A 255 -7.16 8.17 5.01
C LEU A 255 -7.46 7.98 6.49
N ALA A 256 -8.42 8.71 7.06
CA ALA A 256 -8.83 8.55 8.45
C ALA A 256 -9.23 7.09 8.77
N ASP A 257 -9.91 6.42 7.84
CA ASP A 257 -10.28 5.01 7.96
C ASP A 257 -9.09 4.06 7.66
N SER A 258 -8.19 4.45 6.77
CA SER A 258 -7.08 3.61 6.28
C SER A 258 -5.84 3.59 7.18
N ILE A 259 -5.59 4.64 7.96
CA ILE A 259 -4.36 4.80 8.78
C ILE A 259 -4.17 3.63 9.75
N CYS A 260 -5.24 3.09 10.33
CA CYS A 260 -5.15 2.00 11.32
C CYS A 260 -4.54 0.70 10.74
N TYR A 261 -4.61 0.48 9.43
CA TYR A 261 -4.04 -0.70 8.76
C TYR A 261 -2.53 -0.58 8.49
N SER A 262 -1.95 0.58 8.74
CA SER A 262 -0.55 0.91 8.44
C SER A 262 0.39 0.49 9.58
N LEU A 263 1.69 0.39 9.30
CA LEU A 263 2.70 0.14 10.33
C LEU A 263 2.72 1.27 11.39
N PRO A 264 3.07 0.99 12.66
CA PRO A 264 3.08 2.00 13.72
C PRO A 264 3.90 3.25 13.39
N ASP A 265 5.11 3.07 12.83
CA ASP A 265 5.98 4.19 12.46
C ASP A 265 5.39 5.05 11.34
N TRP A 266 4.56 4.47 10.47
CA TRP A 266 3.86 5.20 9.41
C TRP A 266 2.70 6.02 9.97
N ARG A 267 2.00 5.49 10.98
CA ARG A 267 0.98 6.26 11.71
C ARG A 267 1.62 7.41 12.48
N ALA A 268 2.78 7.18 13.10
CA ALA A 268 3.55 8.22 13.77
C ALA A 268 4.05 9.28 12.78
N PHE A 269 4.53 8.88 11.60
CA PHE A 269 4.90 9.80 10.53
C PHE A 269 3.72 10.67 10.10
N HIS A 270 2.56 10.05 9.84
CA HIS A 270 1.35 10.79 9.49
C HIS A 270 0.99 11.81 10.57
N ALA A 271 0.96 11.40 11.85
CA ALA A 271 0.61 12.27 12.96
C ALA A 271 1.53 13.49 13.10
N ARG A 272 2.83 13.35 12.78
CA ARG A 272 3.79 14.47 12.82
C ARG A 272 3.58 15.48 11.70
N HIS A 273 3.15 15.03 10.52
CA HIS A 273 3.17 15.82 9.29
C HIS A 273 1.79 16.22 8.76
N ALA A 274 0.72 15.64 9.31
CA ALA A 274 -0.66 16.06 9.02
C ALA A 274 -0.87 17.54 9.34
N GLY A 275 -1.45 18.28 8.40
CA GLY A 275 -1.72 19.72 8.54
C GLY A 275 -0.48 20.63 8.44
N THR A 276 0.70 20.10 8.10
CA THR A 276 1.91 20.90 7.85
C THR A 276 1.95 21.45 6.43
N THR A 277 2.85 22.40 6.14
CA THR A 277 3.03 22.97 4.80
C THR A 277 3.72 21.98 3.87
N SER A 278 3.09 21.66 2.74
CA SER A 278 3.63 20.70 1.77
C SER A 278 4.75 21.28 0.90
N ALA A 279 5.54 20.41 0.26
CA ALA A 279 6.58 20.82 -0.68
C ALA A 279 6.05 21.70 -1.83
N VAL A 280 4.85 21.40 -2.35
CA VAL A 280 4.20 22.23 -3.39
C VAL A 280 3.85 23.61 -2.85
N SER A 281 3.30 23.70 -1.64
CA SER A 281 2.97 25.00 -1.03
C SER A 281 4.22 25.81 -0.71
N LYS A 282 5.27 25.19 -0.15
CA LYS A 282 6.56 25.84 0.08
C LYS A 282 7.12 26.44 -1.20
N LEU A 283 7.19 25.65 -2.28
CA LEU A 283 7.69 26.12 -3.57
C LEU A 283 6.81 27.24 -4.15
N SER A 284 5.49 27.08 -4.10
CA SER A 284 4.54 28.09 -4.60
C SER A 284 4.66 29.42 -3.86
N ALA A 285 4.99 29.40 -2.57
CA ALA A 285 5.21 30.60 -1.77
C ALA A 285 6.58 31.25 -2.05
N ALA A 286 7.59 30.46 -2.39
CA ALA A 286 8.94 30.95 -2.74
C ALA A 286 9.02 31.59 -4.15
N ILE A 287 8.04 31.35 -5.02
CA ILE A 287 8.01 31.86 -6.39
C ILE A 287 7.25 33.20 -6.46
N SER A 288 7.91 34.23 -6.99
CA SER A 288 7.22 35.42 -7.50
C SER A 288 6.67 35.13 -8.91
N TRP A 289 5.34 34.97 -9.01
CA TRP A 289 4.68 34.64 -10.28
C TRP A 289 4.79 35.76 -11.34
N GLU A 290 5.00 37.01 -10.92
CA GLU A 290 5.24 38.15 -11.81
C GLU A 290 6.61 38.07 -12.49
N THR A 291 7.60 37.45 -11.84
CA THR A 291 9.00 37.38 -12.31
C THR A 291 9.47 35.96 -12.58
N VAL A 292 8.53 35.02 -12.74
CA VAL A 292 8.77 33.58 -12.90
C VAL A 292 9.70 33.20 -14.07
N HIS A 293 9.77 34.06 -15.09
CA HIS A 293 10.70 33.90 -16.22
C HIS A 293 12.18 34.16 -15.86
N ARG A 294 12.47 34.62 -14.64
CA ARG A 294 13.80 34.93 -14.09
C ARG A 294 14.04 34.24 -12.74
N LEU A 295 13.52 33.01 -12.57
CA LEU A 295 13.76 32.27 -11.34
C LEU A 295 15.27 32.07 -11.10
N PRO A 296 15.73 32.24 -9.84
CA PRO A 296 17.06 31.83 -9.43
C PRO A 296 17.30 30.35 -9.79
N PRO A 297 18.53 29.97 -10.20
CA PRO A 297 18.82 28.59 -10.62
C PRO A 297 18.44 27.52 -9.60
N VAL A 298 18.60 27.79 -8.30
CA VAL A 298 18.25 26.85 -7.23
C VAL A 298 16.73 26.62 -7.17
N LEU A 299 15.92 27.68 -7.26
CA LEU A 299 14.46 27.55 -7.27
C LEU A 299 13.95 26.88 -8.56
N ALA A 300 14.60 27.13 -9.69
CA ALA A 300 14.30 26.44 -10.94
C ALA A 300 14.57 24.93 -10.82
N ALA A 301 15.72 24.53 -10.24
CA ALA A 301 16.05 23.13 -9.99
C ALA A 301 15.03 22.47 -9.04
N SER A 302 14.68 23.12 -7.93
CA SER A 302 13.64 22.65 -7.00
C SER A 302 12.29 22.43 -7.68
N ALA A 303 11.87 23.35 -8.57
CA ALA A 303 10.65 23.22 -9.34
C ALA A 303 10.70 22.08 -10.36
N GLU A 304 11.82 21.91 -11.06
CA GLU A 304 12.02 20.81 -12.01
C GLU A 304 11.98 19.44 -11.32
N SER A 305 12.69 19.28 -10.21
CA SER A 305 12.72 18.03 -9.45
C SER A 305 11.35 17.71 -8.83
N LEU A 306 10.64 18.71 -8.29
CA LEU A 306 9.28 18.50 -7.77
C LEU A 306 8.29 18.11 -8.87
N ALA A 307 8.35 18.79 -10.02
CA ALA A 307 7.52 18.43 -11.18
C ALA A 307 7.81 17.00 -11.67
N ARG A 308 9.07 16.54 -11.58
CA ARG A 308 9.48 15.18 -11.96
C ARG A 308 8.82 14.13 -11.06
N VAL A 309 8.86 14.30 -9.74
CA VAL A 309 8.22 13.38 -8.78
C VAL A 309 6.71 13.34 -9.02
N LEU A 310 6.05 14.50 -9.11
CA LEU A 310 4.60 14.59 -9.33
C LEU A 310 4.18 13.93 -10.65
N ARG A 311 5.00 14.06 -11.71
CA ARG A 311 4.76 13.40 -12.99
C ARG A 311 4.85 11.88 -12.89
N LEU A 312 5.81 11.34 -12.14
CA LEU A 312 5.92 9.90 -11.90
C LEU A 312 4.68 9.37 -11.18
N LEU A 313 4.26 10.06 -10.11
CA LEU A 313 3.06 9.70 -9.36
C LEU A 313 1.79 9.78 -10.23
N LYS A 314 1.68 10.82 -11.07
CA LYS A 314 0.59 10.95 -12.03
C LYS A 314 0.57 9.78 -13.02
N THR A 315 1.72 9.37 -13.56
CA THR A 315 1.82 8.23 -14.49
C THR A 315 1.34 6.93 -13.83
N PHE A 316 1.83 6.65 -12.62
CA PHE A 316 1.36 5.49 -11.83
C PHE A 316 -0.16 5.53 -11.64
N ARG A 317 -0.70 6.66 -11.15
CA ARG A 317 -2.13 6.83 -10.88
C ARG A 317 -3.00 6.70 -12.14
N ALA A 318 -2.54 7.23 -13.27
CA ALA A 318 -3.23 7.13 -14.55
C ALA A 318 -3.33 5.68 -15.06
N ARG A 319 -2.27 4.87 -14.85
CA ARG A 319 -2.29 3.44 -15.18
C ARG A 319 -3.15 2.66 -14.20
N HIS A 320 -3.04 2.95 -12.90
CA HIS A 320 -3.83 2.33 -11.85
C HIS A 320 -5.34 2.56 -12.05
N ILE A 321 -5.78 3.79 -12.32
CA ILE A 321 -7.20 4.04 -12.62
C ILE A 321 -7.66 3.34 -13.90
N GLY A 322 -6.77 3.20 -14.90
CA GLY A 322 -7.05 2.48 -16.14
C GLY A 322 -7.40 1.02 -15.89
N ILE A 323 -6.63 0.32 -15.04
CA ILE A 323 -6.94 -1.08 -14.68
C ILE A 323 -8.14 -1.18 -13.74
N ALA A 324 -8.26 -0.27 -12.77
CA ALA A 324 -9.38 -0.28 -11.83
C ALA A 324 -10.72 -0.10 -12.57
N ARG A 325 -10.80 0.80 -13.55
CA ARG A 325 -12.00 0.97 -14.38
C ARG A 325 -12.41 -0.32 -15.10
N LYS A 326 -11.45 -1.08 -15.63
CA LYS A 326 -11.72 -2.35 -16.30
C LYS A 326 -12.19 -3.43 -15.32
N ALA A 327 -11.62 -3.48 -14.12
CA ALA A 327 -12.02 -4.44 -13.09
C ALA A 327 -13.41 -4.11 -12.50
N TYR A 328 -13.78 -2.83 -12.49
CA TYR A 328 -15.02 -2.33 -11.91
C TYR A 328 -16.08 -1.95 -12.96
N GLU A 329 -15.94 -2.42 -14.18
CA GLU A 329 -16.93 -2.22 -15.24
C GLU A 329 -18.20 -3.05 -14.94
N ASP A 330 -19.39 -2.55 -15.28
CA ASP A 330 -20.68 -3.16 -14.86
C ASP A 330 -20.84 -4.63 -15.25
N GLY A 331 -20.30 -5.03 -16.40
CA GLY A 331 -20.31 -6.42 -16.86
C GLY A 331 -19.29 -7.34 -16.16
N ILE A 332 -18.42 -6.79 -15.31
CA ILE A 332 -17.27 -7.50 -14.70
C ILE A 332 -17.29 -7.40 -13.17
N ARG A 333 -17.76 -6.30 -12.59
CA ARG A 333 -17.69 -6.09 -11.14
C ARG A 333 -18.60 -7.04 -10.36
N LEU A 334 -18.10 -7.46 -9.20
CA LEU A 334 -18.90 -8.09 -8.14
C LEU A 334 -19.17 -7.12 -6.97
N TYR A 335 -18.41 -6.04 -6.88
CA TYR A 335 -18.46 -5.07 -5.78
C TYR A 335 -18.40 -3.66 -6.35
N ASP A 336 -18.97 -2.70 -5.62
CA ASP A 336 -18.98 -1.29 -6.01
C ASP A 336 -17.67 -0.58 -5.68
N GLU A 337 -16.92 -1.10 -4.69
CA GLU A 337 -15.73 -0.47 -4.14
C GLU A 337 -14.51 -1.39 -4.13
N GLY A 338 -13.33 -0.74 -4.11
CA GLY A 338 -12.03 -1.36 -3.82
C GLY A 338 -12.05 -2.17 -2.52
N SER A 339 -11.14 -3.13 -2.36
CA SER A 339 -10.98 -3.82 -1.07
C SER A 339 -10.51 -2.88 0.06
N GLY A 340 -9.94 -1.73 -0.31
CA GLY A 340 -9.63 -0.65 0.62
C GLY A 340 -10.81 0.28 0.96
N GLY A 341 -12.04 -0.01 0.53
CA GLY A 341 -13.21 0.84 0.83
C GLY A 341 -13.28 2.16 0.03
N ALA A 342 -12.51 2.26 -1.07
CA ALA A 342 -12.50 3.44 -1.94
C ALA A 342 -13.26 3.17 -3.24
N PRO A 343 -14.15 4.08 -3.68
CA PRO A 343 -14.75 4.01 -5.01
C PRO A 343 -13.74 4.45 -6.09
N VAL A 344 -13.93 4.00 -7.33
CA VAL A 344 -13.11 4.42 -8.49
C VAL A 344 -13.12 5.95 -8.68
N ALA A 345 -14.22 6.61 -8.29
CA ALA A 345 -14.32 8.06 -8.31
C ALA A 345 -13.26 8.75 -7.43
N LEU A 346 -12.91 8.17 -6.27
CA LEU A 346 -11.87 8.72 -5.40
C LEU A 346 -10.49 8.62 -6.05
N LEU A 347 -10.18 7.50 -6.73
CA LEU A 347 -8.93 7.34 -7.48
C LEU A 347 -8.76 8.44 -8.53
N ARG A 348 -9.85 8.83 -9.20
CA ARG A 348 -9.85 9.96 -10.15
C ARG A 348 -9.55 11.27 -9.43
N SER A 349 -10.22 11.56 -8.31
CA SER A 349 -9.97 12.78 -7.55
C SER A 349 -8.51 12.90 -7.11
N ILE A 350 -7.88 11.81 -6.63
CA ILE A 350 -6.46 11.81 -6.24
C ILE A 350 -5.55 12.06 -7.47
N LEU A 351 -5.87 11.45 -8.62
CA LEU A 351 -5.14 11.71 -9.87
C LEU A 351 -5.26 13.18 -10.31
N ASP A 352 -6.46 13.74 -10.24
CA ASP A 352 -6.71 15.14 -10.60
C ASP A 352 -5.94 16.08 -9.66
N LEU A 353 -5.97 15.85 -8.33
CA LEU A 353 -5.16 16.60 -7.35
C LEU A 353 -3.65 16.52 -7.68
N THR A 354 -3.17 15.33 -8.03
CA THR A 354 -1.76 15.15 -8.41
C THR A 354 -1.42 15.95 -9.66
N ARG A 355 -2.31 15.93 -10.66
CA ARG A 355 -2.14 16.68 -11.93
C ARG A 355 -2.18 18.18 -11.70
N ASP A 356 -3.07 18.67 -10.85
CA ASP A 356 -3.24 20.09 -10.60
C ASP A 356 -2.03 20.65 -9.86
N ASN A 357 -1.50 19.90 -8.90
CA ASN A 357 -0.23 20.22 -8.23
C ASN A 357 0.96 20.17 -9.21
N GLU A 358 1.06 19.15 -10.08
CA GLU A 358 2.11 19.11 -11.12
C GLU A 358 1.99 20.33 -12.05
N THR A 359 0.78 20.69 -12.45
CA THR A 359 0.52 21.80 -13.38
C THR A 359 0.92 23.13 -12.74
N LEU A 360 0.58 23.33 -11.46
CA LEU A 360 1.01 24.51 -10.70
C LEU A 360 2.53 24.63 -10.72
N VAL A 361 3.25 23.57 -10.32
CA VAL A 361 4.71 23.57 -10.30
C VAL A 361 5.27 23.78 -11.71
N ARG A 362 4.69 23.13 -12.74
CA ARG A 362 5.17 23.24 -14.13
C ARG A 362 5.02 24.64 -14.72
N ARG A 363 4.02 25.42 -14.30
CA ARG A 363 3.90 26.82 -14.74
C ARG A 363 5.12 27.66 -14.37
N SER A 364 5.84 27.26 -13.31
CA SER A 364 7.05 27.97 -12.89
C SER A 364 8.27 27.72 -13.75
N ILE A 365 8.30 26.61 -14.50
CA ILE A 365 9.44 26.22 -15.36
C ILE A 365 9.17 26.46 -16.85
N LEU A 366 7.92 26.71 -17.25
CA LEU A 366 7.58 27.00 -18.63
C LEU A 366 7.99 28.44 -18.96
N ARG A 367 8.98 28.59 -19.85
CA ARG A 367 9.36 29.89 -20.40
C ARG A 367 8.24 30.40 -21.33
N PRO A 368 7.83 31.67 -21.25
CA PRO A 368 7.02 32.29 -22.29
C PRO A 368 7.88 32.37 -23.58
N GLY A 369 7.57 31.58 -24.61
CA GLY A 369 8.17 31.74 -25.94
C GLY A 369 8.70 30.49 -26.66
N ALA A 370 7.94 29.39 -26.72
CA ALA A 370 8.20 28.31 -27.69
C ALA A 370 6.94 27.94 -28.51
N GLY A 371 6.04 28.89 -28.73
CA GLY A 371 4.85 28.70 -29.55
C GLY A 371 4.36 30.02 -30.13
N SER A 372 4.30 30.07 -31.46
CA SER A 372 3.81 31.17 -32.33
C SER A 372 4.82 32.26 -32.72
N THR A 373 5.86 31.86 -33.46
CA THR A 373 6.27 32.60 -34.66
C THR A 373 6.12 31.66 -35.85
N ALA A 374 4.93 31.62 -36.43
CA ALA A 374 4.72 31.16 -37.80
C ALA A 374 4.10 32.33 -38.56
N ALA A 375 4.72 32.63 -39.70
CA ALA A 375 4.57 33.81 -40.52
C ALA A 375 3.18 33.99 -41.12
#